data_AF-A0A4R0YAI6-F1
#
_entry.id   AF-A0A4R0YAI6-F1
#
_cell.length_a   1.000
_cell.length_b   1.000
_cell.length_c   1.000
_cell.angle_alpha   90.00
_cell.angle_beta   90.00
_cell.angle_gamma   90.00
#
_symmetry.space_group_name_H-M   'P 1'
#
loop_
_entity.id
_entity.type
_entity.pdbx_description
1 polymer ?
#
loop_
_entity_poly.entity_id
_entity_poly.type
_entity_poly.pdbx_seq_one_letter_code
_entity_poly.pdbx_strand_id
1 'polypeptide(L)'
;MQLDLNRFTEIEDATIGILTIDGVFQCFTLEDVERQQKVAKVTAIPCGIYPVKLTHSKKFSEKYKAAGLSELVPLLIGVPNYEGIRMHMGKNARWSEGCILVGHWDTKHGATISDTYKVYKAFHRRLSAAKDEIRITVRSTTGKFEAKVAHPTQPLFKGLYDSRGLYEGSNMCTVQPAAFGAQLEPNMSFARPGGFG
;
A
#
# COMPACT_ATOMS: atom_id res chain seq x y z
N MET A 1 13.91 1.93 -1.47
CA MET A 1 12.48 2.32 -1.34
C MET A 1 11.66 1.11 -0.94
N GLN A 2 10.83 1.22 0.09
CA GLN A 2 9.99 0.14 0.59
C GLN A 2 8.52 0.40 0.32
N LEU A 3 7.86 -0.55 -0.32
CA LEU A 3 6.41 -0.60 -0.47
C LEU A 3 5.85 -1.60 0.53
N ASP A 4 4.74 -1.25 1.16
CA ASP A 4 4.02 -2.12 2.07
C ASP A 4 2.56 -2.18 1.64
N LEU A 5 2.13 -3.38 1.24
CA LEU A 5 0.75 -3.67 0.87
C LEU A 5 0.12 -4.51 1.97
N ASN A 6 -0.85 -3.92 2.66
CA ASN A 6 -1.64 -4.60 3.68
C ASN A 6 -3.06 -4.84 3.19
N ARG A 7 -3.40 -6.10 2.91
CA ARG A 7 -4.76 -6.56 2.64
C ARG A 7 -5.55 -6.52 3.95
N PHE A 8 -6.66 -5.79 3.98
CA PHE A 8 -7.39 -5.55 5.23
C PHE A 8 -8.88 -5.92 5.17
N THR A 9 -9.48 -6.03 3.99
CA THR A 9 -10.87 -6.47 3.85
C THR A 9 -11.08 -7.23 2.54
N GLU A 10 -11.99 -8.19 2.58
CA GLU A 10 -12.46 -8.94 1.41
C GLU A 10 -13.92 -8.59 1.14
N ILE A 11 -14.24 -8.41 -0.14
CA ILE A 11 -15.59 -8.09 -0.61
C ILE A 11 -15.82 -8.98 -1.84
N GLU A 12 -16.72 -9.95 -1.70
CA GLU A 12 -16.98 -10.96 -2.73
C GLU A 12 -15.68 -11.69 -3.13
N ASP A 13 -15.32 -11.66 -4.41
CA ASP A 13 -14.11 -12.28 -4.97
C ASP A 13 -12.89 -11.33 -5.00
N ALA A 14 -12.97 -10.16 -4.35
CA ALA A 14 -11.91 -9.17 -4.34
C ALA A 14 -11.36 -8.90 -2.93
N THR A 15 -10.07 -8.60 -2.86
CA THR A 15 -9.39 -8.13 -1.67
C THR A 15 -9.02 -6.66 -1.82
N ILE A 16 -9.39 -5.84 -0.84
CA ILE A 16 -8.97 -4.45 -0.74
C ILE A 16 -7.77 -4.35 0.19
N GLY A 17 -6.77 -3.59 -0.25
CA GLY A 17 -5.56 -3.32 0.49
C GLY A 17 -5.25 -1.84 0.63
N ILE A 18 -4.32 -1.53 1.52
CA ILE A 18 -3.67 -0.23 1.65
C ILE A 18 -2.23 -0.40 1.19
N LEU A 19 -1.79 0.48 0.29
CA LEU A 19 -0.40 0.58 -0.13
C LEU A 19 0.24 1.82 0.50
N THR A 20 1.38 1.63 1.15
CA THR A 20 2.24 2.71 1.66
C THR A 20 3.61 2.66 0.99
N ILE A 21 4.26 3.81 0.86
CA ILE A 21 5.67 3.92 0.46
C ILE A 21 6.43 4.52 1.64
N ASP A 22 7.45 3.81 2.13
CA ASP A 22 8.29 4.22 3.25
C ASP A 22 7.44 4.66 4.48
N GLY A 23 6.37 3.90 4.77
CA GLY A 23 5.43 4.15 5.88
C GLY A 23 4.36 5.21 5.62
N VAL A 24 4.40 5.92 4.49
CA VAL A 24 3.42 6.96 4.14
C VAL A 24 2.33 6.39 3.24
N PHE A 25 1.07 6.64 3.58
CA PHE A 25 -0.09 6.23 2.76
C PHE A 25 0.04 6.75 1.33
N GLN A 26 -0.18 5.84 0.38
CA GLN A 26 -0.11 6.16 -1.04
C GLN A 26 -1.47 6.02 -1.73
N CYS A 27 -2.11 4.87 -1.57
CA CYS A 27 -3.39 4.57 -2.22
C CYS A 27 -4.03 3.30 -1.64
N PHE A 28 -5.25 3.03 -2.09
CA PHE A 28 -5.88 1.72 -1.93
C PHE A 28 -5.51 0.81 -3.10
N THR A 29 -5.56 -0.48 -2.84
CA THR A 29 -5.38 -1.52 -3.84
C THR A 29 -6.57 -2.44 -3.92
N LEU A 30 -6.74 -3.05 -5.08
CA LEU A 30 -7.75 -4.05 -5.34
C LEU A 30 -7.13 -5.23 -6.09
N GLU A 31 -7.24 -6.41 -5.53
CA GLU A 31 -6.72 -7.68 -6.06
C GLU A 31 -7.83 -8.75 -6.05
N ASP A 32 -7.62 -9.88 -6.72
CA ASP A 32 -8.44 -11.08 -6.47
C ASP A 32 -8.22 -11.62 -5.05
N VAL A 33 -9.14 -12.41 -4.52
CA VAL A 33 -8.93 -13.10 -3.23
C VAL A 33 -7.87 -14.20 -3.32
N GLU A 34 -7.21 -14.45 -2.19
CA GLU A 34 -6.27 -15.56 -2.03
C GLU A 34 -7.04 -16.89 -2.02
N ARG A 35 -6.54 -17.90 -2.74
CA ARG A 35 -7.16 -19.22 -2.84
C ARG A 35 -6.12 -20.29 -2.55
N GLN A 36 -6.54 -21.36 -1.89
CA GLN A 36 -5.66 -22.50 -1.57
C GLN A 36 -5.07 -23.14 -2.82
N GLN A 37 -5.88 -23.27 -3.88
CA GLN A 37 -5.42 -23.70 -5.19
C GLN A 37 -5.38 -22.51 -6.13
N LYS A 38 -4.22 -22.29 -6.74
CA LYS A 38 -4.05 -21.24 -7.75
C LYS A 38 -4.97 -21.54 -8.93
N VAL A 39 -5.90 -20.62 -9.18
CA VAL A 39 -6.63 -20.52 -10.44
C VAL A 39 -6.08 -19.33 -11.21
N ALA A 40 -5.60 -19.59 -12.43
CA ALA A 40 -4.96 -18.57 -13.25
C ALA A 40 -5.87 -17.34 -13.42
N LYS A 41 -5.28 -16.14 -13.27
CA LYS A 41 -5.94 -14.84 -13.45
C LYS A 41 -7.05 -14.48 -12.47
N VAL A 42 -7.30 -15.33 -11.48
CA VAL A 42 -8.33 -15.08 -10.47
C VAL A 42 -7.81 -15.37 -9.08
N THR A 43 -6.50 -15.39 -8.84
CA THR A 43 -5.94 -15.67 -7.51
C THR A 43 -4.92 -14.61 -7.16
N ALA A 44 -5.05 -14.04 -5.95
CA ALA A 44 -4.07 -13.10 -5.42
C ALA A 44 -2.68 -13.74 -5.33
N ILE A 45 -1.65 -12.91 -5.46
CA ILE A 45 -0.29 -13.36 -5.16
C ILE A 45 -0.15 -13.73 -3.67
N PRO A 46 0.70 -14.70 -3.32
CA PRO A 46 0.93 -15.06 -1.93
C PRO A 46 1.52 -13.88 -1.14
N CYS A 47 1.32 -13.89 0.18
CA CYS A 47 2.02 -12.96 1.08
C CYS A 47 3.53 -13.23 1.04
N GLY A 48 4.34 -12.18 1.10
CA GLY A 48 5.79 -12.29 0.96
C GLY A 48 6.47 -10.98 0.61
N ILE A 49 7.77 -11.05 0.34
CA ILE A 49 8.58 -9.89 -0.05
C ILE A 49 9.08 -10.11 -1.48
N TYR A 50 8.78 -9.17 -2.36
CA TYR A 50 9.12 -9.27 -3.78
C TYR A 50 9.89 -8.03 -4.24
N PRO A 51 10.96 -8.17 -5.04
CA PRO A 51 11.55 -7.04 -5.75
C PRO A 51 10.57 -6.47 -6.77
N VAL A 52 10.58 -5.16 -6.96
CA VAL A 52 9.77 -4.45 -7.95
C VAL A 52 10.69 -3.78 -8.97
N LYS A 53 10.43 -4.02 -10.25
CA LYS A 53 11.14 -3.35 -11.36
C LYS A 53 10.17 -2.62 -12.28
N LEU A 54 10.55 -1.43 -12.72
CA LEU A 54 9.83 -0.70 -13.77
C LEU A 54 10.26 -1.27 -15.13
N THR A 55 9.33 -1.90 -15.85
CA THR A 55 9.63 -2.58 -17.13
C THR A 55 8.57 -2.30 -18.17
N HIS A 56 8.93 -2.37 -19.45
CA HIS A 56 7.94 -2.33 -20.53
C HIS A 56 6.99 -3.52 -20.47
N SER A 57 5.76 -3.31 -20.91
CA SER A 57 4.70 -4.31 -21.05
C SER A 57 4.05 -4.20 -22.42
N LYS A 58 4.03 -5.30 -23.17
CA LYS A 58 3.33 -5.37 -24.47
C LYS A 58 1.84 -5.01 -24.34
N LYS A 59 1.22 -5.22 -23.18
CA LYS A 59 -0.21 -4.96 -22.94
C LYS A 59 -0.50 -3.51 -22.54
N PHE A 60 0.42 -2.85 -21.82
CA PHE A 60 0.12 -1.59 -21.14
C PHE A 60 0.95 -0.39 -21.63
N SER A 61 2.17 -0.61 -22.12
CA SER A 61 3.11 0.47 -22.46
C SER A 61 2.53 1.44 -23.48
N GLU A 62 1.98 0.93 -24.59
CA GLU A 62 1.39 1.77 -25.65
C GLU A 62 0.18 2.55 -25.13
N LYS A 63 -0.72 1.90 -24.39
CA LYS A 63 -1.90 2.54 -23.78
C LYS A 63 -1.50 3.65 -22.81
N TYR A 64 -0.47 3.42 -22.00
CA TYR A 64 -0.05 4.38 -20.98
C TYR A 64 0.65 5.57 -21.61
N LYS A 65 1.48 5.32 -22.62
CA LYS A 65 2.09 6.35 -23.44
C LYS A 65 1.03 7.23 -24.11
N ALA A 66 0.00 6.64 -24.72
CA ALA A 66 -1.12 7.38 -25.32
C ALA A 66 -1.89 8.23 -24.30
N ALA A 67 -1.95 7.78 -23.03
CA ALA A 67 -2.57 8.50 -21.92
C ALA A 67 -1.65 9.54 -21.24
N GLY A 68 -0.44 9.78 -21.77
CA GLY A 68 0.53 10.70 -21.19
C GLY A 68 1.13 10.22 -19.86
N LEU A 69 1.19 8.91 -19.66
CA LEU A 69 1.86 8.24 -18.54
C LEU A 69 3.16 7.59 -19.01
N SER A 70 3.98 7.16 -18.04
CA SER A 70 5.17 6.38 -18.35
C SER A 70 4.79 5.04 -18.99
N GLU A 71 5.57 4.63 -19.99
CA GLU A 71 5.44 3.32 -20.64
C GLU A 71 6.01 2.17 -19.80
N LEU A 72 6.82 2.50 -18.78
CA LEU A 72 7.29 1.53 -17.81
C LEU A 72 6.16 1.24 -16.82
N VAL A 73 5.96 -0.04 -16.52
CA VAL A 73 4.93 -0.48 -15.59
C VAL A 73 5.61 -1.31 -14.49
N PRO A 74 5.29 -1.06 -13.20
CA PRO A 74 5.86 -1.81 -12.10
C PRO A 74 5.52 -3.30 -12.21
N LEU A 75 6.55 -4.15 -12.12
CA LEU A 75 6.50 -5.60 -12.21
C LEU A 75 7.11 -6.20 -10.94
N LEU A 76 6.39 -7.10 -10.30
CA LEU A 76 6.90 -7.91 -9.19
C LEU A 76 7.70 -9.08 -9.75
N ILE A 77 8.91 -9.29 -9.23
CA ILE A 77 9.85 -10.31 -9.71
C ILE A 77 9.84 -11.52 -8.75
N GLY A 78 9.85 -12.73 -9.32
CA GLY A 78 10.03 -13.96 -8.56
C GLY A 78 8.82 -14.37 -7.71
N VAL A 79 7.61 -13.99 -8.13
CA VAL A 79 6.38 -14.41 -7.43
C VAL A 79 6.13 -15.90 -7.68
N PRO A 80 6.10 -16.77 -6.65
CA PRO A 80 5.99 -18.21 -6.84
C PRO A 80 4.74 -18.61 -7.62
N ASN A 81 4.92 -19.40 -8.68
CA ASN A 81 3.87 -19.83 -9.59
C ASN A 81 3.23 -18.71 -10.42
N TYR A 82 3.60 -17.43 -10.32
CA TYR A 82 3.02 -16.35 -11.12
C TYR A 82 4.06 -15.70 -12.04
N GLU A 83 3.60 -15.24 -13.21
CA GLU A 83 4.42 -14.49 -14.14
C GLU A 83 3.71 -13.18 -14.52
N GLY A 84 4.49 -12.12 -14.73
CA GLY A 84 3.96 -10.86 -15.25
C GLY A 84 3.07 -10.08 -14.28
N ILE A 85 3.15 -10.30 -12.97
CA ILE A 85 2.35 -9.58 -11.96
C ILE A 85 2.75 -8.12 -11.90
N ARG A 86 1.83 -7.23 -12.23
CA ARG A 86 2.08 -5.79 -12.30
C ARG A 86 1.19 -4.99 -11.36
N MET A 87 1.66 -3.79 -11.03
CA MET A 87 0.82 -2.77 -10.39
C MET A 87 0.30 -1.82 -11.47
N HIS A 88 -1.01 -1.73 -11.65
CA HIS A 88 -1.58 -0.98 -12.77
C HIS A 88 -2.95 -0.36 -12.48
N MET A 89 -3.40 0.52 -13.38
CA MET A 89 -4.74 1.10 -13.32
C MET A 89 -5.81 0.08 -13.69
N GLY A 90 -6.91 0.04 -12.94
CA GLY A 90 -8.07 -0.79 -13.24
C GLY A 90 -9.35 -0.21 -12.66
N LYS A 91 -10.41 -1.04 -12.59
CA LYS A 91 -11.69 -0.64 -11.99
C LYS A 91 -12.21 -1.67 -10.99
N ASN A 92 -12.11 -2.96 -11.32
CA ASN A 92 -12.58 -4.05 -10.45
C ASN A 92 -11.72 -5.30 -10.64
N ALA A 93 -11.87 -6.27 -9.72
CA ALA A 93 -11.04 -7.49 -9.63
C ALA A 93 -11.08 -8.34 -10.89
N ARG A 94 -12.21 -8.37 -11.60
CA ARG A 94 -12.36 -9.14 -12.85
C ARG A 94 -11.40 -8.68 -13.95
N TRP A 95 -10.87 -7.46 -13.87
CA TRP A 95 -9.86 -6.91 -14.79
C TRP A 95 -8.44 -7.00 -14.24
N SER A 96 -8.26 -7.52 -13.02
CA SER A 96 -6.95 -7.62 -12.39
C SER A 96 -6.11 -8.72 -13.05
N GLU A 97 -6.73 -9.83 -13.48
CA GLU A 97 -6.01 -11.02 -13.95
C GLU A 97 -4.90 -11.47 -12.96
N GLY A 98 -5.13 -11.32 -11.65
CA GLY A 98 -4.13 -11.57 -10.59
C GLY A 98 -3.11 -10.44 -10.37
N CYS A 99 -3.23 -9.30 -11.07
CA CYS A 99 -2.41 -8.11 -10.85
C CYS A 99 -2.94 -7.25 -9.70
N ILE A 100 -2.11 -6.32 -9.24
CA ILE A 100 -2.47 -5.37 -8.19
C ILE A 100 -3.01 -4.10 -8.83
N LEU A 101 -4.29 -3.82 -8.63
CA LEU A 101 -4.86 -2.57 -9.11
C LEU A 101 -4.67 -1.47 -8.07
N VAL A 102 -4.37 -0.24 -8.50
CA VAL A 102 -4.19 0.91 -7.60
C VAL A 102 -5.23 2.01 -7.87
N GLY A 103 -5.78 2.61 -6.82
CA GLY A 103 -6.80 3.65 -6.93
C GLY A 103 -7.30 4.20 -5.60
N HIS A 104 -8.42 4.92 -5.68
CA HIS A 104 -9.25 5.25 -4.51
C HIS A 104 -10.31 4.18 -4.34
N TRP A 105 -10.48 3.65 -3.14
CA TRP A 105 -11.51 2.66 -2.88
C TRP A 105 -12.89 3.34 -2.78
N ASP A 106 -13.83 2.86 -3.57
CA ASP A 106 -15.21 3.30 -3.56
C ASP A 106 -16.05 2.44 -2.60
N THR A 107 -16.18 2.90 -1.37
CA THR A 107 -16.91 2.20 -0.31
C THR A 107 -18.41 2.08 -0.58
N LYS A 108 -18.97 2.89 -1.50
CA LYS A 108 -20.40 2.87 -1.83
C LYS A 108 -20.74 1.77 -2.84
N HIS A 109 -19.76 1.39 -3.67
CA HIS A 109 -19.93 0.43 -4.77
C HIS A 109 -19.10 -0.84 -4.57
N GLY A 110 -18.84 -1.20 -3.30
CA GLY A 110 -18.22 -2.47 -2.91
C GLY A 110 -16.77 -2.61 -3.39
N ALA A 111 -16.49 -3.67 -4.13
CA ALA A 111 -15.17 -4.00 -4.68
C ALA A 111 -14.84 -3.19 -5.95
N THR A 112 -14.81 -1.86 -5.82
CA THR A 112 -14.49 -0.95 -6.93
C THR A 112 -13.43 0.07 -6.53
N ILE A 113 -12.54 0.39 -7.47
CA ILE A 113 -11.59 1.50 -7.33
C ILE A 113 -11.81 2.57 -8.41
N SER A 114 -11.66 3.82 -8.01
CA SER A 114 -11.86 5.03 -8.81
C SER A 114 -10.58 5.90 -8.83
N ASP A 115 -10.60 7.01 -9.58
CA ASP A 115 -9.48 7.95 -9.76
C ASP A 115 -8.13 7.32 -10.16
N THR A 116 -8.17 6.12 -10.76
CA THR A 116 -6.98 5.29 -10.94
C THR A 116 -5.90 5.95 -11.79
N TYR A 117 -6.26 6.81 -12.74
CA TYR A 117 -5.29 7.60 -13.51
C TYR A 117 -4.47 8.56 -12.66
N LYS A 118 -5.12 9.40 -11.84
CA LYS A 118 -4.43 10.40 -11.02
C LYS A 118 -3.58 9.72 -9.95
N VAL A 119 -4.15 8.71 -9.30
CA VAL A 119 -3.48 7.90 -8.28
C VAL A 119 -2.26 7.20 -8.86
N TYR A 120 -2.43 6.50 -9.99
CA TYR A 120 -1.34 5.80 -10.65
C TYR A 120 -0.24 6.74 -11.12
N LYS A 121 -0.59 7.91 -11.69
CA LYS A 121 0.40 8.91 -12.12
C LYS A 121 1.26 9.39 -10.95
N ALA A 122 0.64 9.70 -9.82
CA ALA A 122 1.35 10.14 -8.62
C ALA A 122 2.23 9.03 -8.02
N PHE A 123 1.67 7.82 -7.93
CA PHE A 123 2.37 6.61 -7.48
C PHE A 123 3.59 6.30 -8.34
N HIS A 124 3.40 6.21 -9.66
CA HIS A 124 4.46 5.89 -10.61
C HIS A 124 5.57 6.94 -10.57
N ARG A 125 5.23 8.23 -10.45
CA ARG A 125 6.23 9.30 -10.32
C ARG A 125 7.15 9.08 -9.12
N ARG A 126 6.61 8.63 -7.97
CA ARG A 126 7.43 8.30 -6.79
C ARG A 126 8.32 7.10 -7.08
N LEU A 127 7.79 6.03 -7.68
CA LEU A 127 8.60 4.86 -8.05
C LEU A 127 9.73 5.21 -9.02
N SER A 128 9.47 6.03 -10.03
CA SER A 128 10.51 6.45 -11.00
C SER A 128 11.59 7.33 -10.40
N ALA A 129 11.31 8.00 -9.29
CA ALA A 129 12.28 8.82 -8.57
C ALA A 129 13.14 8.01 -7.59
N ALA A 130 12.83 6.73 -7.39
CA ALA A 130 13.62 5.85 -6.53
C ALA A 130 15.04 5.69 -7.09
N LYS A 131 16.04 5.97 -6.24
CA LYS A 131 17.47 5.74 -6.55
C LYS A 131 17.94 4.36 -6.12
N ASP A 132 17.33 3.84 -5.06
CA ASP A 132 17.63 2.54 -4.48
C ASP A 132 16.68 1.46 -5.00
N GLU A 133 17.00 0.20 -4.69
CA GLU A 133 16.10 -0.93 -4.98
C GLU A 133 14.69 -0.69 -4.41
N ILE A 134 13.68 -1.07 -5.20
CA ILE A 134 12.28 -1.03 -4.82
C ILE A 134 11.86 -2.45 -4.42
N ARG A 135 11.33 -2.61 -3.20
CA ARG A 135 10.80 -3.88 -2.71
C ARG A 135 9.38 -3.69 -2.20
N ILE A 136 8.51 -4.68 -2.41
CA ILE A 136 7.16 -4.70 -1.85
C ILE A 136 7.03 -5.83 -0.84
N THR A 137 6.47 -5.50 0.33
CA THR A 137 6.06 -6.46 1.35
C THR A 137 4.54 -6.60 1.30
N VAL A 138 4.07 -7.80 0.95
CA VAL A 138 2.65 -8.16 0.87
C VAL A 138 2.25 -8.87 2.16
N ARG A 139 1.25 -8.33 2.87
CA ARG A 139 0.72 -8.86 4.12
C ARG A 139 -0.80 -8.92 4.06
N SER A 140 -1.37 -9.85 4.83
CA SER A 140 -2.81 -9.96 5.03
C SER A 140 -3.15 -9.85 6.51
N THR A 141 -4.01 -8.89 6.83
CA THR A 141 -4.64 -8.71 8.15
C THR A 141 -6.15 -8.98 8.09
N THR A 142 -6.63 -9.50 6.95
CA THR A 142 -8.02 -9.93 6.77
C THR A 142 -8.45 -10.87 7.90
N GLY A 143 -9.63 -10.63 8.47
CA GLY A 143 -10.18 -11.43 9.58
C GLY A 143 -9.67 -11.06 10.99
N LYS A 144 -8.73 -10.11 11.12
CA LYS A 144 -8.32 -9.51 12.41
C LYS A 144 -8.83 -8.07 12.59
N PHE A 145 -9.57 -7.56 11.62
CA PHE A 145 -10.31 -6.30 11.71
C PHE A 145 -11.78 -6.60 12.03
N GLU A 146 -12.16 -6.55 13.30
CA GLU A 146 -13.54 -6.14 13.60
C GLU A 146 -13.64 -4.69 13.12
N ALA A 147 -14.49 -4.45 12.13
CA ALA A 147 -14.66 -3.14 11.52
C ALA A 147 -15.27 -2.15 12.54
N LYS A 148 -14.43 -1.61 13.43
CA LYS A 148 -14.50 -0.22 13.85
C LYS A 148 -13.64 0.61 12.91
N VAL A 149 -13.87 0.47 11.60
CA VAL A 149 -13.43 1.52 10.68
C VAL A 149 -14.42 2.66 10.88
N ALA A 150 -14.13 3.51 11.86
CA ALA A 150 -14.63 4.87 11.78
C ALA A 150 -14.23 5.36 10.39
N HIS A 151 -15.21 5.63 9.52
CA HIS A 151 -14.98 6.62 8.49
C HIS A 151 -14.29 7.79 9.20
N PRO A 152 -13.14 8.28 8.75
CA PRO A 152 -12.52 9.44 9.34
C PRO A 152 -13.41 10.66 9.04
N THR A 153 -14.53 10.77 9.73
CA THR A 153 -15.23 12.02 9.94
C THR A 153 -14.41 12.80 10.95
N GLN A 154 -13.42 13.52 10.39
CA GLN A 154 -12.73 14.73 10.90
C GLN A 154 -11.58 14.52 11.91
N PRO A 155 -10.58 15.44 12.01
CA PRO A 155 -10.10 16.48 11.10
C PRO A 155 -8.57 16.37 10.90
N LEU A 156 -8.07 15.28 10.31
CA LEU A 156 -6.65 15.15 9.88
C LEU A 156 -6.50 15.18 8.34
N PHE A 157 -7.62 15.33 7.63
CA PHE A 157 -7.72 15.28 6.17
C PHE A 157 -8.18 16.61 5.52
N LYS A 158 -8.28 17.71 6.27
CA LYS A 158 -8.74 19.01 5.72
C LYS A 158 -7.62 19.83 5.04
N GLY A 159 -6.68 19.17 4.37
CA GLY A 159 -5.56 19.88 3.77
C GLY A 159 -4.99 19.30 2.48
N LEU A 160 -5.31 18.07 2.08
CA LEU A 160 -4.63 17.45 0.94
C LEU A 160 -5.40 17.42 -0.38
N TYR A 161 -6.72 17.61 -0.36
CA TYR A 161 -7.54 17.63 -1.59
C TYR A 161 -8.77 18.52 -1.41
N ASP A 162 -8.55 19.83 -1.37
CA ASP A 162 -9.62 20.78 -1.75
C ASP A 162 -9.67 20.87 -3.29
N SER A 163 -10.90 20.93 -3.76
CA SER A 163 -11.50 20.97 -5.10
C SER A 163 -10.88 21.88 -6.18
N ARG A 164 -9.69 22.44 -5.98
CA ARG A 164 -8.95 23.22 -7.00
C ARG A 164 -7.49 22.81 -7.22
N GLY A 165 -7.11 21.63 -6.72
CA GLY A 165 -6.00 20.84 -7.26
C GLY A 165 -4.73 21.62 -7.56
N LEU A 166 -4.20 22.34 -6.59
CA LEU A 166 -2.79 22.72 -6.37
C LEU A 166 -2.78 23.61 -5.10
N TYR A 167 -1.91 23.33 -4.12
CA TYR A 167 -1.46 24.37 -3.21
C TYR A 167 0.03 24.21 -2.89
N GLU A 168 0.77 25.27 -3.16
CA GLU A 168 2.13 25.56 -2.72
C GLU A 168 2.14 25.90 -1.22
N GLY A 169 3.25 25.65 -0.52
CA GLY A 169 3.48 26.30 0.78
C GLY A 169 4.23 25.45 1.79
N SER A 170 5.56 25.62 1.79
CA SER A 170 6.48 25.63 2.93
C SER A 170 5.98 25.15 4.31
N ASN A 171 6.54 24.07 4.83
CA ASN A 171 7.51 24.17 5.93
C ASN A 171 8.18 22.83 6.23
N MET A 172 9.50 22.88 6.34
CA MET A 172 10.39 21.81 6.74
C MET A 172 10.14 21.45 8.20
N CYS A 173 10.02 20.16 8.51
CA CYS A 173 10.30 19.67 9.86
C CYS A 173 10.92 18.27 9.78
N THR A 174 12.23 18.22 9.94
CA THR A 174 13.04 17.03 10.14
C THR A 174 12.68 16.36 11.46
N VAL A 175 12.61 15.03 11.47
CA VAL A 175 12.58 14.24 12.72
C VAL A 175 13.71 13.21 12.65
N GLN A 176 14.65 13.32 13.58
CA GLN A 176 15.79 12.43 13.76
C GLN A 176 15.36 11.06 14.34
N PRO A 177 16.13 9.98 14.11
CA PRO A 177 15.82 8.64 14.60
C PRO A 177 16.35 8.42 16.04
N ALA A 178 15.51 7.90 16.93
CA ALA A 178 15.92 7.49 18.28
C ALA A 178 16.55 6.09 18.25
N ALA A 179 17.65 5.95 18.99
CA ALA A 179 18.56 4.82 19.00
C ALA A 179 18.18 3.70 19.98
N PHE A 180 18.54 2.48 19.56
CA PHE A 180 19.08 1.32 20.29
C PHE A 180 19.11 1.29 21.83
N GLY A 181 18.63 0.16 22.39
CA GLY A 181 19.31 -0.58 23.46
C GLY A 181 18.82 -0.36 24.89
N ALA A 182 18.21 -1.40 25.49
CA ALA A 182 18.24 -1.57 26.94
C ALA A 182 18.23 -3.07 27.29
N GLN A 183 19.31 -3.50 27.93
CA GLN A 183 19.48 -4.77 28.63
C GLN A 183 19.94 -4.41 30.05
N LEU A 184 19.55 -5.24 31.03
CA LEU A 184 20.03 -5.36 32.42
C LEU A 184 19.23 -4.65 33.54
N GLU A 185 18.52 -5.49 34.33
CA GLU A 185 18.33 -5.37 35.79
C GLU A 185 19.64 -5.80 36.52
N PRO A 186 19.84 -5.75 37.87
CA PRO A 186 18.96 -5.32 38.98
C PRO A 186 19.66 -4.47 40.09
N ASN A 187 18.93 -4.22 41.20
CA ASN A 187 19.34 -3.83 42.58
C ASN A 187 19.37 -2.33 42.92
N MET A 188 18.47 -1.90 43.83
CA MET A 188 18.82 -1.63 45.24
C MET A 188 17.61 -1.17 46.08
N SER A 189 17.56 -1.78 47.27
CA SER A 189 16.87 -1.42 48.51
C SER A 189 16.34 0.01 48.69
N PHE A 190 15.08 0.14 49.11
CA PHE A 190 14.57 1.30 49.81
C PHE A 190 14.37 1.01 51.30
N ALA A 191 14.98 1.87 52.11
CA ALA A 191 14.87 1.94 53.56
C ALA A 191 13.51 2.51 54.01
N ARG A 192 13.17 2.21 55.26
CA ARG A 192 11.99 2.63 56.02
C ARG A 192 11.88 4.16 56.18
N PRO A 193 10.66 4.65 56.46
CA PRO A 193 10.39 5.31 57.75
C PRO A 193 9.13 4.69 58.38
N GLY A 194 8.91 4.59 59.69
CA GLY A 194 9.26 5.50 60.77
C GLY A 194 7.96 6.06 61.38
N GLY A 195 7.45 5.41 62.45
CA GLY A 195 6.59 6.00 63.48
C GLY A 195 5.07 6.03 63.26
N PHE A 196 4.31 5.38 64.16
CA PHE A 196 3.47 6.00 65.22
C PHE A 196 2.46 4.96 65.76
N GLY A 197 2.36 4.85 67.09
CA GLY A 197 1.33 4.07 67.80
C GLY A 197 1.89 3.05 68.76
#